data_AF-A0A6A6FM11-F1
#
_entry.id   AF-A0A6A6FM11-F1
#
_cell.length_a   1.000
_cell.length_b   1.000
_cell.length_c   1.000
_cell.angle_alpha   90.00
_cell.angle_beta   90.00
_cell.angle_gamma   90.00
#
_symmetry.space_group_name_H-M   'P 1'
#
loop_
_entity.id
_entity.type
_entity.pdbx_description
1 polymer ?
#
loop_
_entity_poly.entity_id
_entity_poly.type
_entity_poly.pdbx_seq_one_letter_code
_entity_poly.pdbx_strand_id
1 'polypeptide(L)'
;MSPATDWNPAALAADLVHYKELFSKLRFSYVEQVTKERFLRAVVAAQPEFVSAEENAELEEALKADKEDLKAKKQEVAVLIGDLEAQGRSLAQRYEQVQLQTAQLESLPTQIAELEETIQRLQEKQEPKSEDAEMSLPLHPTLDLLRQREQESQSLDLEIARLQAALPAKKAEVQRLQDELAPIQMRKIKAVEEAKDARSRREGGGGEADELEEKGRWLRGVESSLKAMLEV
;
A
#
# COMPACT_ATOMS: atom_id res chain seq x y z
N MET A 1 -50.14 75.34 120.69
CA MET A 1 -49.02 75.60 121.62
C MET A 1 -47.74 75.47 120.82
N SER A 2 -47.19 76.61 120.40
CA SER A 2 -45.89 76.67 119.71
C SER A 2 -44.77 76.42 120.73
N PRO A 3 -43.83 75.50 120.52
CA PRO A 3 -42.65 75.45 121.34
C PRO A 3 -41.72 76.59 120.91
N ALA A 4 -41.29 77.36 121.91
CA ALA A 4 -40.39 78.49 121.80
C ALA A 4 -39.07 78.08 121.14
N THR A 5 -38.57 78.98 120.31
CA THR A 5 -37.41 78.77 119.46
C THR A 5 -36.12 78.95 120.27
N ASP A 6 -35.53 77.84 120.71
CA ASP A 6 -34.13 77.82 121.15
C ASP A 6 -33.23 77.77 119.91
N TRP A 7 -32.90 78.94 119.36
CA TRP A 7 -31.90 79.07 118.31
C TRP A 7 -30.51 78.85 118.90
N ASN A 8 -30.14 77.58 119.15
CA ASN A 8 -28.74 77.24 119.35
C ASN A 8 -28.04 77.22 117.97
N PRO A 9 -27.05 78.09 117.70
CA PRO A 9 -26.37 78.16 116.40
C PRO A 9 -25.78 76.81 115.96
N ALA A 10 -25.38 75.96 116.91
CA ALA A 10 -24.86 74.62 116.63
C ALA A 10 -25.95 73.65 116.15
N ALA A 11 -27.18 73.75 116.68
CA ALA A 11 -28.31 72.93 116.26
C ALA A 11 -28.80 73.31 114.86
N LEU A 12 -28.87 74.61 114.57
CA LEU A 12 -29.21 75.10 113.22
C LEU A 12 -28.16 74.67 112.18
N ALA A 13 -26.88 74.68 112.54
CA ALA A 13 -25.81 74.21 111.67
C ALA A 13 -25.94 72.69 111.38
N ALA A 14 -26.28 71.89 112.39
CA ALA A 14 -26.52 70.45 112.22
C ALA A 14 -27.74 70.17 111.33
N ASP A 15 -28.83 70.90 111.52
CA ASP A 15 -30.04 70.78 110.68
C ASP A 15 -29.76 71.19 109.23
N LEU A 16 -29.01 72.27 109.01
CA LEU A 16 -28.63 72.69 107.65
C LEU A 16 -27.74 71.65 106.95
N VAL A 17 -26.83 71.01 107.68
CA VAL A 17 -26.03 69.88 107.15
C VAL A 17 -26.93 68.69 106.83
N HIS A 18 -27.86 68.35 107.73
CA HIS A 18 -28.81 67.26 107.52
C HIS A 18 -29.70 67.51 106.28
N TYR A 19 -30.30 68.69 106.14
CA TYR A 19 -31.10 69.05 104.98
C TYR A 19 -30.27 69.06 103.70
N LYS A 20 -29.02 69.56 103.74
CA LYS A 20 -28.11 69.51 102.59
C LYS A 20 -27.85 68.08 102.15
N GLU A 21 -27.59 67.16 103.08
CA GLU A 21 -27.41 65.74 102.77
C GLU A 21 -28.69 65.08 102.26
N LEU A 22 -29.84 65.39 102.86
CA LEU A 22 -31.14 64.88 102.45
C LEU A 22 -31.48 65.32 101.02
N PHE A 23 -31.33 66.61 100.71
CA PHE A 23 -31.55 67.12 99.35
C PHE A 23 -30.52 66.61 98.35
N SER A 24 -29.28 66.35 98.77
CA SER A 24 -28.27 65.74 97.91
C SER A 24 -28.63 64.29 97.55
N LYS A 25 -29.10 63.50 98.52
CA LYS A 25 -29.60 62.13 98.31
C LYS A 25 -30.87 62.14 97.45
N LEU A 26 -31.80 63.04 97.72
CA LEU A 26 -33.04 63.19 96.95
C LEU A 26 -32.74 63.58 95.50
N ARG A 27 -31.80 64.51 95.27
CA ARG A 27 -31.35 64.89 93.92
C ARG A 27 -30.73 63.71 93.19
N PHE A 28 -29.86 62.95 93.85
CA PHE A 28 -29.23 61.76 93.25
C PHE A 28 -30.28 60.72 92.87
N SER A 29 -31.19 60.38 93.78
CA SER A 29 -32.27 59.43 93.55
C SER A 29 -33.20 59.87 92.41
N TYR A 30 -33.55 61.17 92.35
CA TYR A 30 -34.38 61.70 91.27
C TYR A 30 -33.67 61.60 89.91
N VAL A 31 -32.41 62.03 89.82
CA VAL A 31 -31.64 61.95 88.56
C VAL A 31 -31.50 60.50 88.12
N GLU A 32 -31.22 59.57 89.04
CA GLU A 32 -31.15 58.15 88.75
C GLU A 32 -32.50 57.58 88.28
N GLN A 33 -33.61 58.00 88.90
CA GLN A 33 -34.94 57.55 88.49
C GLN A 33 -35.30 58.08 87.10
N VAL A 34 -35.04 59.36 86.81
CA VAL A 34 -35.30 59.95 85.49
C VAL A 34 -34.41 59.32 84.41
N THR A 35 -33.15 58.98 84.71
CA THR A 35 -32.28 58.30 83.74
C THR A 35 -32.70 56.86 83.49
N LYS A 36 -33.07 56.11 84.53
CA LYS A 36 -33.64 54.76 84.39
C LYS A 36 -34.91 54.78 83.55
N GLU A 37 -35.80 55.73 83.81
CA GLU A 37 -37.04 55.88 83.06
C GLU A 37 -36.77 56.26 81.60
N ARG A 38 -35.87 57.23 81.35
CA ARG A 38 -35.45 57.58 79.97
C ARG A 38 -34.80 56.41 79.25
N PHE A 39 -33.99 55.61 79.94
CA PHE A 39 -33.37 54.41 79.36
C PHE A 39 -34.41 53.36 79.01
N LEU A 40 -35.32 53.02 79.92
CA LEU A 40 -36.40 52.07 79.64
C LEU A 40 -37.30 52.56 78.51
N ARG A 41 -37.68 53.85 78.51
CA ARG A 41 -38.42 54.43 77.38
C ARG A 41 -37.63 54.36 76.08
N ALA A 42 -36.33 54.65 76.09
CA ALA A 42 -35.50 54.59 74.88
C ALA A 42 -35.36 53.16 74.33
N VAL A 43 -35.21 52.17 75.21
CA VAL A 43 -35.07 50.75 74.82
C VAL A 43 -36.41 50.13 74.41
N VAL A 44 -37.52 50.56 75.02
CA VAL A 44 -38.87 50.02 74.75
C VAL A 44 -39.61 50.83 73.66
N ALA A 45 -39.17 52.04 73.33
CA ALA A 45 -39.80 52.87 72.29
C ALA A 45 -39.76 52.24 70.90
N ALA A 46 -38.76 51.39 70.63
CA ALA A 46 -38.77 50.55 69.44
C ALA A 46 -39.53 49.26 69.76
N GLN A 47 -40.73 49.10 69.18
CA GLN A 47 -41.42 47.82 69.20
C GLN A 47 -40.55 46.80 68.47
N PRO A 48 -40.19 45.65 69.07
CA PRO A 48 -39.41 44.65 68.38
C PRO A 48 -40.17 44.19 67.14
N GLU A 49 -39.48 44.18 66.01
CA GLU A 49 -40.03 43.69 64.75
C GLU A 49 -40.19 42.16 64.87
N PHE A 50 -41.43 41.70 64.87
CA PHE A 50 -41.75 40.28 64.87
C PHE A 50 -41.98 39.86 63.42
N VAL A 51 -41.18 38.92 62.95
CA VAL A 51 -41.39 38.32 61.62
C VAL A 51 -42.77 37.70 61.59
N SER A 52 -43.60 38.14 60.64
CA SER A 52 -44.95 37.64 60.51
C SER A 52 -44.96 36.21 59.95
N ALA A 53 -46.04 35.46 60.21
CA ALA A 53 -46.21 34.15 59.60
C ALA A 53 -46.32 34.24 58.06
N GLU A 54 -46.80 35.38 57.56
CA GLU A 54 -46.91 35.67 56.12
C GLU A 54 -45.53 35.90 55.49
N GLU A 55 -44.67 36.73 56.11
CA GLU A 55 -43.27 36.92 55.67
C GLU A 55 -42.49 35.60 55.66
N ASN A 56 -42.67 34.75 56.67
CA ASN A 56 -42.03 33.43 56.69
C ASN A 56 -42.54 32.54 55.55
N ALA A 57 -43.85 32.53 55.28
CA ALA A 57 -44.41 31.73 54.19
C ALA A 57 -43.93 32.21 52.81
N GLU A 58 -43.83 33.54 52.60
CA GLU A 58 -43.29 34.12 51.36
C GLU A 58 -41.81 33.74 51.16
N LEU A 59 -41.00 33.81 52.23
CA LEU A 59 -39.59 33.41 52.19
C LEU A 59 -39.42 31.90 51.97
N GLU A 60 -40.31 31.07 52.53
CA GLU A 60 -40.30 29.62 52.30
C GLU A 60 -40.59 29.26 50.85
N GLU A 61 -41.55 29.93 50.20
CA GLU A 61 -41.87 29.70 48.80
C GLU A 61 -40.74 30.17 47.87
N ALA A 62 -40.14 31.34 48.15
CA ALA A 62 -38.97 31.82 47.43
C ALA A 62 -37.77 30.87 47.59
N LEU A 63 -37.51 30.39 48.81
CA LEU A 63 -36.45 29.42 49.07
C LEU A 63 -36.67 28.10 48.34
N LYS A 64 -37.93 27.67 48.17
CA LYS A 64 -38.25 26.46 47.44
C LYS A 64 -37.92 26.62 45.96
N ALA A 65 -38.32 27.73 45.34
CA ALA A 65 -37.97 28.05 43.96
C ALA A 65 -36.44 28.12 43.77
N ASP A 66 -35.73 28.85 44.62
CA ASP A 66 -34.27 28.97 44.55
C ASP A 66 -33.56 27.62 44.72
N LYS A 67 -34.09 26.73 45.57
CA LYS A 67 -33.55 25.37 45.75
C LYS A 67 -33.75 24.50 44.52
N GLU A 68 -34.90 24.60 43.87
CA GLU A 68 -35.19 23.88 42.63
C GLU A 68 -34.26 24.35 41.50
N ASP A 69 -34.09 25.67 41.34
CA ASP A 69 -33.16 26.27 40.38
C ASP A 69 -31.71 25.88 40.64
N LEU A 70 -31.28 25.92 41.91
CA LEU A 70 -29.95 25.49 42.30
C LEU A 70 -29.72 24.01 41.99
N LYS A 71 -30.72 23.16 42.22
CA LYS A 71 -30.63 21.74 41.91
C LYS A 71 -30.52 21.51 40.40
N ALA A 72 -31.31 22.21 39.60
CA ALA A 72 -31.24 22.15 38.14
C ALA A 72 -29.85 22.56 37.63
N LYS A 73 -29.33 23.70 38.08
CA LYS A 73 -27.98 24.19 37.70
C LYS A 73 -26.88 23.23 38.13
N LYS A 74 -26.95 22.65 39.33
CA LYS A 74 -25.97 21.64 39.77
C LYS A 74 -25.94 20.42 38.85
N GLN A 75 -27.12 19.99 38.39
CA GLN A 75 -27.21 18.86 37.47
C GLN A 75 -26.67 19.20 36.08
N GLU A 76 -26.98 20.39 35.56
CA GLU A 76 -26.41 20.89 34.29
C GLU A 76 -24.88 20.96 34.35
N VAL A 77 -24.32 21.53 35.42
CA VAL A 77 -22.86 21.61 35.61
C VAL A 77 -22.25 20.22 35.71
N ALA A 78 -22.89 19.27 36.40
CA ALA A 78 -22.39 17.90 36.49
C ALA A 78 -22.33 17.21 35.11
N VAL A 79 -23.33 17.43 34.26
CA VAL A 79 -23.34 16.91 32.88
C VAL A 79 -22.21 17.56 32.07
N LEU A 80 -22.06 18.88 32.15
CA LEU A 80 -21.03 19.60 31.41
C LEU A 80 -19.61 19.15 31.79
N ILE A 81 -19.36 18.90 33.08
CA ILE A 81 -18.08 18.35 33.55
C ILE A 81 -17.83 16.97 32.95
N GLY A 82 -18.86 16.09 32.95
CA GLY A 82 -18.76 14.76 32.34
C GLY A 82 -18.41 14.82 30.86
N ASP A 83 -19.06 15.72 30.11
CA ASP A 83 -18.81 15.91 28.68
C ASP A 83 -17.40 16.46 28.42
N LEU A 84 -16.94 17.42 29.24
CA LEU A 84 -15.59 17.97 29.15
C LEU A 84 -14.52 16.90 29.44
N GLU A 85 -14.72 16.05 30.45
CA GLU A 85 -13.81 14.94 30.73
C GLU A 85 -13.76 13.94 29.58
N ALA A 86 -14.91 13.59 29.00
CA ALA A 86 -14.97 12.68 27.86
C ALA A 86 -14.24 13.24 26.64
N GLN A 87 -14.46 14.52 26.33
CA GLN A 87 -13.75 15.21 25.25
C GLN A 87 -12.26 15.32 25.53
N GLY A 88 -11.86 15.63 26.77
CA GLY A 88 -10.45 15.68 27.17
C GLY A 88 -9.75 14.34 26.99
N ARG A 89 -10.37 13.23 27.40
CA ARG A 89 -9.83 11.87 27.19
C ARG A 89 -9.72 11.55 25.70
N SER A 90 -10.74 11.85 24.90
CA SER A 90 -10.68 11.61 23.45
C SER A 90 -9.60 12.45 22.77
N LEU A 91 -9.42 13.71 23.18
CA LEU A 91 -8.42 14.60 22.62
C LEU A 91 -7.00 14.11 22.95
N ALA A 92 -6.75 13.69 24.20
CA ALA A 92 -5.47 13.13 24.61
C ALA A 92 -5.08 11.91 23.76
N GLN A 93 -6.01 10.96 23.57
CA GLN A 93 -5.76 9.77 22.73
C GLN A 93 -5.43 10.13 21.28
N ARG A 94 -6.18 11.07 20.69
CA ARG A 94 -5.90 11.54 19.32
C ARG A 94 -4.54 12.22 19.22
N TYR A 95 -4.18 13.02 20.22
CA TYR A 95 -2.90 13.69 20.27
C TYR A 95 -1.74 12.69 20.35
N GLU A 96 -1.84 11.67 21.21
CA GLU A 96 -0.87 10.58 21.30
C GLU A 96 -0.71 9.85 19.96
N GLN A 97 -1.81 9.56 19.27
CA GLN A 97 -1.76 8.92 17.96
C GLN A 97 -1.05 9.80 16.90
N VAL A 98 -1.35 11.09 16.88
CA VAL A 98 -0.71 12.04 15.96
C VAL A 98 0.78 12.16 16.27
N GLN A 99 1.17 12.18 17.54
CA GLN A 99 2.58 12.19 17.94
C GLN A 99 3.32 10.93 17.46
N LEU A 100 2.72 9.74 17.62
CA LEU A 100 3.30 8.50 17.11
C LEU A 100 3.46 8.51 15.59
N GLN A 101 2.44 8.96 14.86
CA GLN A 101 2.50 9.10 13.40
C GLN A 101 3.55 10.11 12.96
N THR A 102 3.72 11.20 13.70
CA THR A 102 4.70 12.24 13.41
C THR A 102 6.11 11.69 13.59
N ALA A 103 6.39 10.99 14.69
CA ALA A 103 7.68 10.33 14.91
C ALA A 103 8.01 9.28 13.82
N GLN A 104 7.00 8.55 13.34
CA GLN A 104 7.17 7.63 12.20
C GLN A 104 7.52 8.38 10.92
N LEU A 105 6.79 9.46 10.59
CA LEU A 105 7.05 10.29 9.42
C LEU A 105 8.43 10.95 9.45
N GLU A 106 8.90 11.36 10.63
CA GLU A 106 10.24 11.92 10.82
C GLU A 106 11.35 10.91 10.50
N SER A 107 11.10 9.61 10.68
CA SER A 107 12.07 8.55 10.37
C SER A 107 12.11 8.14 8.89
N LEU A 108 11.07 8.45 8.11
CA LEU A 108 10.97 8.02 6.72
C LEU A 108 12.03 8.63 5.79
N PRO A 109 12.37 9.94 5.86
CA PRO A 109 13.40 10.52 5.00
C PRO A 109 14.74 9.80 5.11
N THR A 110 15.15 9.42 6.33
CA THR A 110 16.38 8.67 6.55
C THR A 110 16.31 7.28 5.92
N GLN A 111 15.21 6.55 6.12
CA GLN A 111 15.01 5.23 5.52
C GLN A 111 14.98 5.29 3.99
N ILE A 112 14.37 6.33 3.41
CA ILE A 112 14.35 6.57 1.96
C ILE A 112 15.77 6.80 1.46
N ALA A 113 16.55 7.67 2.12
CA ALA A 113 17.94 7.93 1.73
C ALA A 113 18.80 6.66 1.81
N GLU A 114 18.65 5.85 2.85
CA GLU A 114 19.34 4.55 3.00
C GLU A 114 18.96 3.56 1.88
N LEU A 115 17.68 3.51 1.52
CA LEU A 115 17.19 2.67 0.42
C LEU A 115 17.72 3.16 -0.93
N GLU A 116 17.74 4.46 -1.18
CA GLU A 116 18.29 5.06 -2.39
C GLU A 116 19.80 4.76 -2.53
N GLU A 117 20.57 4.91 -1.45
CA GLU A 117 21.99 4.56 -1.43
C GLU A 117 22.20 3.05 -1.69
N THR A 118 21.34 2.21 -1.11
CA THR A 118 21.37 0.76 -1.33
C THR A 118 21.06 0.41 -2.78
N ILE A 119 20.05 1.04 -3.38
CA ILE A 119 19.70 0.86 -4.80
C ILE A 119 20.86 1.28 -5.68
N GLN A 120 21.47 2.45 -5.43
CA GLN A 120 22.61 2.93 -6.20
C GLN A 120 23.78 1.94 -6.11
N ARG A 121 24.11 1.48 -4.90
CA ARG A 121 25.17 0.48 -4.67
C ARG A 121 24.90 -0.85 -5.38
N LEU A 122 23.64 -1.28 -5.42
CA LEU A 122 23.25 -2.49 -6.14
C LEU A 122 23.35 -2.30 -7.65
N GLN A 123 22.96 -1.13 -8.17
CA GLN A 123 23.10 -0.78 -9.58
C GLN A 123 24.57 -0.72 -10.01
N GLU A 124 25.45 -0.12 -9.21
CA GLU A 124 26.89 -0.08 -9.45
C GLU A 124 27.51 -1.48 -9.46
N LYS A 125 27.08 -2.36 -8.53
CA LYS A 125 27.53 -3.77 -8.49
C LYS A 125 27.00 -4.60 -9.65
N GLN A 126 25.92 -4.17 -10.30
CA GLN A 126 25.30 -4.88 -11.42
C GLN A 126 25.99 -4.55 -12.77
N GLU A 127 26.91 -3.58 -12.81
CA GLU A 127 27.73 -3.34 -14.00
C GLU A 127 28.85 -4.40 -14.11
N PRO A 128 29.04 -5.02 -15.29
CA PRO A 128 28.79 -4.48 -16.62
C PRO A 128 27.39 -4.81 -17.15
N LYS A 129 26.70 -3.77 -17.65
CA LYS A 129 25.57 -3.98 -18.57
C LYS A 129 26.09 -4.78 -19.75
N SER A 130 25.65 -6.02 -19.88
CA SER A 130 25.88 -6.81 -21.09
C SER A 130 25.40 -5.98 -22.29
N GLU A 131 26.19 -5.92 -23.36
CA GLU A 131 25.81 -5.22 -24.59
C GLU A 131 24.58 -5.87 -25.25
N ASP A 132 24.27 -7.12 -24.87
CA ASP A 132 23.11 -7.86 -25.32
C ASP A 132 21.84 -7.34 -24.61
N ALA A 133 20.94 -6.74 -25.37
CA ALA A 133 19.66 -6.22 -24.89
C ALA A 133 18.80 -7.29 -24.18
N GLU A 134 18.90 -8.55 -24.58
CA GLU A 134 18.20 -9.68 -23.94
C GLU A 134 18.74 -10.01 -22.53
N MET A 135 19.98 -9.66 -22.23
CA MET A 135 20.65 -9.93 -20.94
C MET A 135 20.52 -8.77 -19.94
N SER A 136 19.89 -7.67 -20.34
CA SER A 136 19.58 -6.51 -19.49
C SER A 136 18.08 -6.37 -19.18
N LEU A 137 17.31 -7.43 -19.45
CA LEU A 137 15.87 -7.46 -19.24
C LEU A 137 15.51 -7.51 -17.73
N PRO A 138 14.44 -6.81 -17.31
CA PRO A 138 13.84 -7.00 -16.00
C PRO A 138 13.35 -8.43 -15.82
N LEU A 139 13.22 -8.87 -14.56
CA LEU A 139 12.92 -10.26 -14.20
C LEU A 139 11.72 -10.86 -14.96
N HIS A 140 10.61 -10.13 -15.07
CA HIS A 140 9.41 -10.63 -15.75
C HIS A 140 9.65 -10.89 -17.25
N PRO A 141 10.10 -9.91 -18.05
CA PRO A 141 10.51 -10.14 -19.43
C PRO A 141 11.55 -11.26 -19.59
N THR A 142 12.50 -11.40 -18.67
CA THR A 142 13.51 -12.50 -18.72
C THR A 142 12.85 -13.87 -18.56
N LEU A 143 11.88 -14.00 -17.65
CA LEU A 143 11.15 -15.26 -17.45
C LEU A 143 10.28 -15.61 -18.67
N ASP A 144 9.68 -14.61 -19.32
CA ASP A 144 8.89 -14.84 -20.53
C ASP A 144 9.78 -15.23 -21.72
N LEU A 145 10.93 -14.57 -21.90
CA LEU A 145 11.92 -14.94 -22.91
C LEU A 145 12.48 -16.34 -22.67
N LEU A 146 12.77 -16.69 -21.41
CA LEU A 146 13.22 -18.03 -21.03
C LEU A 146 12.18 -19.08 -21.43
N ARG A 147 10.90 -18.84 -21.10
CA ARG A 147 9.81 -19.75 -21.47
C ARG A 147 9.69 -19.91 -22.99
N GLN A 148 9.85 -18.83 -23.75
CA GLN A 148 9.82 -18.87 -25.21
C GLN A 148 10.98 -19.72 -25.75
N ARG A 149 12.21 -19.50 -25.27
CA ARG A 149 13.39 -20.26 -25.70
C ARG A 149 13.30 -21.73 -25.31
N GLU A 150 12.73 -22.05 -24.15
CA GLU A 150 12.46 -23.44 -23.75
C GLU A 150 11.45 -24.12 -24.69
N GLN A 151 10.38 -23.43 -25.08
CA GLN A 151 9.40 -23.94 -26.05
C GLN A 151 10.03 -24.14 -27.43
N GLU A 152 10.83 -23.17 -27.90
CA GLU A 152 11.57 -23.28 -29.16
C GLU A 152 12.53 -24.47 -29.13
N SER A 153 13.31 -24.64 -28.05
CA SER A 153 14.20 -25.79 -27.87
C SER A 153 13.45 -27.12 -27.93
N GLN A 154 12.33 -27.23 -27.21
CA GLN A 154 11.50 -28.44 -27.23
C GLN A 154 10.94 -28.73 -28.63
N SER A 155 10.53 -27.69 -29.37
CA SER A 155 10.04 -27.85 -30.74
C SER A 155 11.13 -28.35 -31.70
N LEU A 156 12.34 -27.82 -31.56
CA LEU A 156 13.50 -28.23 -32.34
C LEU A 156 13.91 -29.66 -31.99
N ASP A 157 13.89 -30.05 -30.72
CA ASP A 157 14.18 -31.43 -30.29
C ASP A 157 13.20 -32.44 -30.89
N LEU A 158 11.91 -32.09 -30.95
CA LEU A 158 10.89 -32.92 -31.61
C LEU A 158 11.11 -33.01 -33.13
N GLU A 159 11.49 -31.92 -33.78
CA GLU A 159 11.82 -31.91 -35.20
C GLU A 159 13.07 -32.74 -35.51
N ILE A 160 14.12 -32.59 -34.70
CA ILE A 160 15.34 -33.40 -34.79
C ILE A 160 15.00 -34.88 -34.63
N ALA A 161 14.21 -35.25 -33.61
CA ALA A 161 13.80 -36.63 -33.40
C ALA A 161 13.00 -37.19 -34.59
N ARG A 162 12.09 -36.39 -35.15
CA ARG A 162 11.31 -36.75 -36.35
C ARG A 162 12.21 -36.97 -37.57
N LEU A 163 13.15 -36.07 -37.81
CA LEU A 163 14.09 -36.17 -38.93
C LEU A 163 15.03 -37.36 -38.75
N GLN A 164 15.53 -37.59 -37.55
CA GLN A 164 16.36 -38.76 -37.21
C GLN A 164 15.58 -40.08 -37.39
N ALA A 165 14.28 -40.12 -37.08
CA ALA A 165 13.44 -41.29 -37.32
C ALA A 165 13.14 -41.51 -38.82
N ALA A 166 13.01 -40.45 -39.62
CA ALA A 166 12.75 -40.54 -41.05
C ALA A 166 14.02 -40.85 -41.89
N LEU A 167 15.21 -40.50 -41.37
CA LEU A 167 16.49 -40.64 -42.06
C LEU A 167 16.79 -42.08 -42.53
N PRO A 168 16.60 -43.15 -41.72
CA PRO A 168 16.89 -44.52 -42.14
C PRO A 168 15.99 -44.99 -43.28
N ALA A 169 14.70 -44.66 -43.24
CA ALA A 169 13.76 -45.02 -44.29
C ALA A 169 14.12 -44.33 -45.62
N LYS A 170 14.49 -43.04 -45.58
CA LYS A 170 14.96 -42.31 -46.76
C LYS A 170 16.29 -42.85 -47.28
N LYS A 171 17.22 -43.22 -46.41
CA LYS A 171 18.47 -43.90 -46.80
C LYS A 171 18.18 -45.25 -47.50
N ALA A 172 17.25 -46.04 -46.97
CA ALA A 172 16.84 -47.30 -47.58
C ALA A 172 16.16 -47.10 -48.95
N GLU A 173 15.32 -46.08 -49.09
CA GLU A 173 14.69 -45.72 -50.36
C GLU A 173 15.73 -45.31 -51.42
N VAL A 174 16.71 -44.48 -51.04
CA VAL A 174 17.83 -44.10 -51.92
C VAL A 174 18.64 -45.32 -52.33
N GLN A 175 18.97 -46.21 -51.39
CA GLN A 175 19.71 -47.44 -51.68
C GLN A 175 18.93 -48.33 -52.66
N ARG A 176 17.63 -48.52 -52.44
CA ARG A 176 16.77 -49.30 -53.35
C ARG A 176 16.76 -48.72 -54.76
N LEU A 177 16.61 -47.39 -54.89
CA LEU A 177 16.64 -46.71 -56.19
C LEU A 177 18.02 -46.82 -56.86
N GLN A 178 19.11 -46.80 -56.10
CA GLN A 178 20.46 -47.04 -56.62
C GLN A 178 20.60 -48.48 -57.15
N ASP A 179 20.11 -49.46 -56.40
CA ASP A 179 20.13 -50.87 -56.79
C ASP A 179 19.24 -51.13 -58.03
N GLU A 180 18.10 -50.44 -58.16
CA GLU A 180 17.23 -50.46 -59.35
C GLU A 180 17.86 -49.76 -60.57
N LEU A 181 18.64 -48.70 -60.35
CA LEU A 181 19.30 -47.94 -61.41
C LEU A 181 20.47 -48.72 -62.04
N ALA A 182 21.22 -49.49 -61.25
CA ALA A 182 22.38 -50.27 -61.71
C ALA A 182 22.06 -51.21 -62.91
N PRO A 183 21.01 -52.07 -62.89
CA PRO A 183 20.68 -52.91 -64.03
C PRO A 183 20.14 -52.11 -65.22
N ILE A 184 19.45 -50.99 -65.00
CA ILE A 184 18.97 -50.10 -66.08
C ILE A 184 20.16 -49.45 -66.79
N GLN A 185 21.16 -48.99 -66.04
CA GLN A 185 22.41 -48.46 -66.60
C GLN A 185 23.18 -49.54 -67.37
N MET A 186 23.28 -50.76 -66.84
CA MET A 186 23.91 -51.88 -67.55
C MET A 186 23.17 -52.21 -68.86
N ARG A 187 21.83 -52.21 -68.85
CA ARG A 187 21.00 -52.39 -70.06
C ARG A 187 21.23 -51.26 -71.06
N LYS A 188 21.33 -50.01 -70.59
CA LYS A 188 21.65 -48.85 -71.45
C LYS A 188 23.04 -49.02 -72.09
N ILE A 189 24.05 -49.41 -71.32
CA ILE A 189 25.41 -49.64 -71.85
C ILE A 189 25.39 -50.73 -72.91
N LYS A 190 24.77 -51.89 -72.63
CA LYS A 190 24.62 -52.98 -73.60
C LYS A 190 23.88 -52.55 -74.86
N ALA A 191 22.75 -51.84 -74.73
CA ALA A 191 22.01 -51.33 -75.88
C ALA A 191 22.82 -50.32 -76.70
N VAL A 192 23.64 -49.48 -76.05
CA VAL A 192 24.53 -48.53 -76.72
C VAL A 192 25.69 -49.26 -77.43
N GLU A 193 26.27 -50.30 -76.81
CA GLU A 193 27.28 -51.16 -77.43
C GLU A 193 26.68 -51.92 -78.62
N GLU A 194 25.52 -52.54 -78.47
CA GLU A 194 24.79 -53.19 -79.56
C GLU A 194 24.49 -52.22 -80.71
N ALA A 195 24.07 -50.99 -80.41
CA ALA A 195 23.84 -49.96 -81.42
C ALA A 195 25.14 -49.49 -82.09
N LYS A 196 26.25 -49.37 -81.34
CA LYS A 196 27.57 -49.05 -81.88
C LYS A 196 28.13 -50.18 -82.74
N ASP A 197 27.95 -51.42 -82.33
CA ASP A 197 28.34 -52.61 -83.09
C ASP A 197 27.48 -52.79 -84.33
N ALA A 198 26.18 -52.53 -84.26
CA ALA A 198 25.31 -52.50 -85.43
C ALA A 198 25.73 -51.39 -86.41
N ARG A 199 26.11 -50.21 -85.89
CA ARG A 199 26.65 -49.13 -86.70
C ARG A 199 28.02 -49.47 -87.30
N SER A 200 28.91 -50.08 -86.53
CA SER A 200 30.23 -50.53 -86.96
C SER A 200 30.15 -51.69 -87.95
N ARG A 201 29.17 -52.59 -87.83
CA ARG A 201 28.88 -53.62 -88.85
C ARG A 201 28.30 -53.01 -90.12
N ARG A 202 27.60 -51.87 -90.02
CA ARG A 202 27.12 -51.11 -91.19
C ARG A 202 28.21 -50.26 -91.85
N GLU A 203 29.21 -49.82 -91.08
CA GLU A 203 30.32 -48.96 -91.55
C GLU A 203 31.61 -49.77 -91.89
N GLY A 204 31.80 -50.97 -91.33
CA GLY A 204 32.99 -51.82 -91.47
C GLY A 204 32.72 -53.28 -91.85
N GLY A 205 31.45 -53.70 -91.95
CA GLY A 205 31.05 -55.01 -92.47
C GLY A 205 30.57 -54.89 -93.93
N GLY A 206 31.50 -55.04 -94.87
CA GLY A 206 31.23 -55.19 -96.30
C GLY A 206 30.51 -56.51 -96.60
N GLY A 207 29.21 -56.57 -96.33
CA GLY A 207 28.43 -57.81 -96.37
C GLY A 207 27.71 -58.14 -97.67
N GLU A 208 27.81 -57.32 -98.73
CA GLU A 208 27.16 -57.65 -100.01
C GLU A 208 27.92 -57.13 -101.23
N ALA A 209 28.71 -56.06 -101.08
CA ALA A 209 29.53 -55.52 -102.16
C ALA A 209 30.86 -56.29 -102.37
N ASP A 210 31.48 -56.80 -101.30
CA ASP A 210 32.82 -57.42 -101.36
C ASP A 210 32.77 -58.87 -101.88
N GLU A 211 31.75 -59.65 -101.51
CA GLU A 211 31.53 -60.97 -102.12
C GLU A 211 31.18 -60.88 -103.61
N LEU A 212 30.53 -59.80 -104.04
CA LEU A 212 30.26 -59.53 -105.46
C LEU A 212 31.54 -59.08 -106.20
N GLU A 213 32.43 -58.35 -105.55
CA GLU A 213 33.74 -57.99 -106.12
C GLU A 213 34.67 -59.20 -106.25
N GLU A 214 34.75 -60.10 -105.27
CA GLU A 214 35.55 -61.32 -105.37
C GLU A 214 35.05 -62.25 -106.48
N LYS A 215 33.73 -62.44 -106.60
CA LYS A 215 33.13 -63.18 -107.73
C LYS A 215 33.39 -62.47 -109.07
N GLY A 216 33.34 -61.14 -109.09
CA GLY A 216 33.65 -60.33 -110.28
C GLY A 216 35.13 -60.35 -110.68
N ARG A 217 36.06 -60.52 -109.74
CA ARG A 217 37.50 -60.69 -110.01
C ARG A 217 37.81 -62.12 -110.47
N TRP A 218 37.17 -63.13 -109.88
CA TRP A 218 37.29 -64.51 -110.33
C TRP A 218 36.77 -64.71 -111.75
N LEU A 219 35.57 -64.18 -112.06
CA LEU A 219 35.00 -64.24 -113.40
C LEU A 219 35.86 -63.51 -114.44
N ARG A 220 36.45 -62.35 -114.10
CA ARG A 220 37.40 -61.63 -114.98
C ARG A 220 38.72 -62.39 -115.17
N GLY A 221 39.22 -63.06 -114.13
CA GLY A 221 40.41 -63.92 -114.23
C GLY A 221 40.17 -65.12 -115.14
N VAL A 222 39.02 -65.78 -114.98
CA VAL A 222 38.58 -66.88 -115.87
C VAL A 222 38.40 -66.38 -117.30
N GLU A 223 37.78 -65.21 -117.51
CA GLU A 223 37.65 -64.58 -118.83
C GLU A 223 39.01 -64.24 -119.45
N SER A 224 39.98 -63.72 -118.68
CA SER A 224 41.32 -63.44 -119.20
C SER A 224 42.09 -64.71 -119.57
N SER A 225 41.91 -65.81 -118.83
CA SER A 225 42.55 -67.10 -119.13
C SER A 225 41.93 -67.76 -120.37
N LEU A 226 40.63 -67.60 -120.56
CA LEU A 226 39.90 -68.07 -121.74
C LEU A 226 40.24 -67.25 -122.98
N LYS A 227 40.37 -65.92 -122.86
CA LYS A 227 40.86 -65.06 -123.96
C LYS A 227 42.30 -65.37 -124.34
N ALA A 228 43.18 -65.61 -123.38
CA ALA A 228 44.57 -66.01 -123.63
C ALA A 228 44.72 -67.40 -124.28
N MET A 229 43.72 -68.28 -124.16
CA MET A 229 43.67 -69.58 -124.85
C MET A 229 43.00 -69.54 -126.24
N LEU A 230 42.34 -68.44 -126.60
CA LEU A 230 41.55 -68.30 -127.84
C LEU A 230 42.09 -67.25 -128.83
N GLU A 231 43.20 -66.58 -128.55
CA GLU A 231 43.86 -65.70 -129.52
C GLU A 231 45.08 -66.38 -130.18
N VAL A 232 44.83 -66.75 -131.44
CA VAL A 232 45.77 -66.71 -132.59
C VAL A 232 46.13 -65.26 -132.88
#